data_AF-A0A7U4QTX4-F1
#
_entry.id   AF-A0A7U4QTX4-F1
#
_cell.length_a   1.000
_cell.length_b   1.000
_cell.length_c   1.000
_cell.angle_alpha   90.00
_cell.angle_beta   90.00
_cell.angle_gamma   90.00
#
_symmetry.space_group_name_H-M   'P 1'
#
loop_
_entity.id
_entity.type
_entity.pdbx_description
1 polymer ?
#
loop_
_entity_poly.entity_id
_entity_poly.type
_entity_poly.pdbx_seq_one_letter_code
_entity_poly.pdbx_strand_id
1 'polypeptide(L)'
;MNSDYQIITKNWRGIEIEIRWQNSYVEFEDGRHLGHLEVQSMKPARAALPVSETGYRSHFIDAKSVINAGGPAAFVEAWFEDAGAQKCWHKCQARQAASNQLSLF
;
A
#
# COMPACT_ATOMS: atom_id res chain seq x y z
N MET A 1 -7.84 19.96 12.04
CA MET A 1 -7.32 18.77 11.31
C MET A 1 -7.98 17.55 11.93
N ASN A 2 -9.00 16.99 11.26
CA ASN A 2 -9.55 15.70 11.68
C ASN A 2 -8.54 14.63 11.28
N SER A 3 -7.81 14.11 12.27
CA SER A 3 -6.76 13.10 12.09
C SER A 3 -7.33 11.68 12.13
N ASP A 4 -8.61 11.51 11.82
CA ASP A 4 -9.26 10.20 11.81
C ASP A 4 -8.77 9.40 10.61
N TYR A 5 -7.73 8.61 10.83
CA TYR A 5 -7.32 7.57 9.91
C TYR A 5 -8.34 6.45 9.96
N GLN A 6 -8.92 6.13 8.81
CA GLN A 6 -9.59 4.87 8.61
C GLN A 6 -8.51 3.78 8.51
N ILE A 7 -8.50 2.84 9.45
CA ILE A 7 -7.58 1.71 9.45
C ILE A 7 -8.32 0.47 8.98
N ILE A 8 -7.76 -0.21 7.98
CA ILE A 8 -8.32 -1.42 7.38
C ILE A 8 -7.24 -2.48 7.33
N THR A 9 -7.47 -3.62 7.98
CA THR A 9 -6.59 -4.78 7.86
C THR A 9 -7.16 -5.77 6.83
N LYS A 10 -6.32 -6.24 5.91
CA LYS A 10 -6.70 -7.23 4.88
C LYS A 10 -5.59 -8.24 4.67
N ASN A 11 -5.94 -9.46 4.26
CA ASN A 11 -4.98 -10.43 3.76
C ASN A 11 -4.84 -10.27 2.23
N TRP A 12 -3.62 -10.02 1.75
CA TRP A 12 -3.29 -9.98 0.34
C TRP A 12 -2.27 -11.08 0.01
N ARG A 13 -2.70 -12.10 -0.73
CA ARG A 13 -1.87 -13.25 -1.15
C ARG A 13 -1.06 -13.90 -0.01
N GLY A 14 -1.62 -13.98 1.19
CA GLY A 14 -0.96 -14.54 2.37
C GLY A 14 -0.18 -13.54 3.21
N ILE A 15 -0.08 -12.27 2.79
CA ILE A 15 0.52 -11.18 3.57
C ILE A 15 -0.61 -10.38 4.24
N GLU A 16 -0.60 -10.30 5.56
CA GLU A 16 -1.46 -9.39 6.32
C GLU A 16 -0.95 -7.96 6.11
N ILE A 17 -1.78 -7.11 5.52
CA ILE A 17 -1.49 -5.70 5.30
C ILE A 17 -2.46 -4.83 6.09
N GLU A 18 -1.96 -3.70 6.56
CA GLU A 18 -2.73 -2.62 7.15
C GLU A 18 -2.74 -1.44 6.18
N ILE A 19 -3.92 -0.92 5.90
CA ILE A 19 -4.16 0.24 5.06
C ILE A 19 -4.68 1.34 5.97
N ARG A 20 -3.98 2.47 6.02
CA ARG A 20 -4.41 3.65 6.78
C ARG A 20 -4.75 4.75 5.80
N TRP A 21 -5.96 5.27 5.88
CA TRP A 21 -6.48 6.26 4.95
C TRP A 21 -6.97 7.50 5.68
N GLN A 22 -6.46 8.66 5.29
CA GLN A 22 -6.96 9.96 5.71
C GLN A 22 -7.45 10.72 4.47
N ASN A 23 -8.75 10.97 4.39
CA ASN A 23 -9.39 11.59 3.22
C ASN A 23 -9.00 13.05 3.00
N SER A 24 -8.81 13.82 4.09
CA SER A 24 -8.49 15.24 4.05
C SER A 24 -7.18 15.50 4.78
N TYR A 25 -6.06 15.12 4.14
CA TYR A 25 -4.73 15.38 4.69
C TYR A 25 -4.29 16.81 4.37
N VAL A 26 -4.49 17.24 3.13
CA VAL A 26 -4.32 18.64 2.69
C VAL A 26 -5.57 19.08 1.94
N GLU A 27 -6.11 20.23 2.33
CA GLU A 27 -7.20 20.91 1.63
C GLU A 27 -6.64 22.07 0.84
N PHE A 28 -7.00 22.16 -0.44
CA PHE A 28 -6.64 23.27 -1.30
C PHE A 28 -7.79 24.28 -1.38
N GLU A 29 -7.46 25.55 -1.59
CA GLU A 29 -8.45 26.63 -1.72
C GLU A 29 -9.42 26.43 -2.90
N ASP A 30 -9.04 25.63 -3.89
CA ASP A 30 -9.85 25.27 -5.06
C ASP A 30 -10.86 24.13 -4.79
N GLY A 31 -10.95 23.64 -3.54
CA GLY A 31 -11.87 22.58 -3.14
C GLY A 31 -11.37 21.17 -3.47
N ARG A 32 -10.09 20.98 -3.87
CA ARG A 32 -9.47 19.66 -3.94
C ARG A 32 -8.94 19.21 -2.59
N HIS A 33 -8.99 17.89 -2.37
CA HIS A 33 -8.55 17.25 -1.14
C HIS A 33 -7.49 16.22 -1.49
N LEU A 34 -6.28 16.41 -0.97
CA LEU A 34 -5.24 15.39 -1.00
C LEU A 34 -5.47 14.46 0.17
N GLY A 35 -5.72 13.19 -0.13
CA GLY A 35 -5.75 12.15 0.87
C GLY A 35 -4.37 11.52 1.06
N HIS A 36 -4.14 11.01 2.26
CA HIS A 36 -2.94 10.28 2.63
C HIS A 36 -3.28 8.80 2.81
N LEU A 37 -2.68 7.97 1.96
CA LEU A 37 -2.82 6.52 1.95
C LEU A 37 -1.49 5.89 2.39
N GLU A 38 -1.52 5.16 3.49
CA GLU A 38 -0.40 4.36 3.95
C GLU A 38 -0.75 2.88 3.83
N VAL A 39 0.20 2.09 3.36
CA VAL A 39 0.08 0.63 3.34
C VAL A 39 1.30 0.01 3.99
N GLN A 40 1.06 -0.89 4.94
CA GLN A 40 2.10 -1.57 5.71
C GLN A 40 1.85 -3.08 5.75
N SER A 41 2.87 -3.89 5.52
CA SER A 41 2.87 -5.32 5.79
C SER A 41 3.04 -5.57 7.29
N MET A 42 2.08 -6.24 7.90
CA MET A 42 2.06 -6.60 9.31
C MET A 42 2.61 -8.02 9.53
N LYS A 43 2.17 -8.99 8.71
CA LYS A 43 2.62 -10.39 8.80
C LYS A 43 2.81 -11.00 7.40
N PRO A 44 4.02 -11.43 7.01
CA PRO A 44 5.29 -11.23 7.70
C PRO A 44 5.60 -9.73 7.87
N ALA A 45 6.19 -9.36 9.01
CA ALA A 45 6.53 -7.95 9.25
C ALA A 45 7.56 -7.48 8.21
N ARG A 46 7.31 -6.31 7.61
CA ARG A 46 8.14 -5.74 6.53
C ARG A 46 8.30 -6.66 5.30
N ALA A 47 7.33 -7.55 5.07
CA ALA A 47 7.27 -8.30 3.83
C ALA A 47 7.14 -7.34 2.65
N ALA A 48 7.94 -7.54 1.61
CA ALA A 48 7.86 -6.70 0.45
C ALA A 48 6.49 -6.81 -0.22
N LEU A 49 6.02 -5.66 -0.68
CA LEU A 49 4.77 -5.44 -1.38
C LEU A 49 5.08 -4.97 -2.80
N PRO A 50 4.19 -5.18 -3.79
CA PRO A 50 4.41 -4.74 -5.17
C PRO A 50 4.87 -3.28 -5.32
N VAL A 51 4.47 -2.44 -4.38
CA VAL A 51 4.73 -1.00 -4.36
C VAL A 51 5.90 -0.59 -3.45
N SER A 52 6.46 -1.53 -2.67
CA SER A 52 7.53 -1.27 -1.70
C SER A 52 8.30 -2.52 -1.28
N GLU A 53 9.63 -2.50 -1.44
CA GLU A 53 10.52 -3.57 -1.01
C GLU A 53 10.65 -3.70 0.52
N THR A 54 10.34 -2.64 1.27
CA THR A 54 10.44 -2.61 2.73
C THR A 54 9.12 -2.99 3.43
N GLY A 55 8.07 -3.22 2.65
CA GLY A 55 6.73 -3.51 3.16
C GLY A 55 5.98 -2.31 3.72
N TYR A 56 6.49 -1.08 3.54
CA TYR A 56 5.77 0.14 3.88
C TYR A 56 5.78 1.13 2.71
N ARG A 57 4.62 1.73 2.41
CA ARG A 57 4.50 2.77 1.39
C ARG A 57 3.50 3.84 1.85
N SER A 58 3.95 5.09 1.85
CA SER A 58 3.07 6.27 1.90
C SER A 58 2.82 6.78 0.47
N HIS A 59 1.58 7.14 0.19
CA HIS A 59 1.14 7.67 -1.09
C HIS A 59 0.12 8.79 -0.88
N PHE A 60 0.36 9.91 -1.54
CA PHE A 60 -0.56 11.04 -1.55
C PHE A 60 -1.32 11.05 -2.87
N ILE A 61 -2.64 11.02 -2.78
CA ILE A 61 -3.52 10.93 -3.94
C ILE A 61 -4.77 11.77 -3.72
N ASP A 62 -5.34 12.27 -4.81
CA ASP A 62 -6.63 12.94 -4.79
C ASP A 62 -7.70 12.03 -4.16
N ALA A 63 -8.36 12.53 -3.13
CA ALA A 63 -9.26 11.74 -2.30
C ALA A 63 -10.49 11.25 -3.08
N LYS A 64 -10.95 12.06 -4.04
CA LYS A 64 -12.06 11.71 -4.94
C LYS A 64 -11.70 10.52 -5.83
N SER A 65 -10.44 10.41 -6.26
CA SER A 65 -9.96 9.26 -7.03
C SER A 65 -10.05 7.94 -6.23
N VAL A 66 -9.73 7.98 -4.93
CA VAL A 66 -9.83 6.80 -4.05
C VAL A 66 -11.29 6.43 -3.78
N ILE A 67 -12.16 7.41 -3.55
CA ILE A 67 -13.60 7.19 -3.36
C ILE A 67 -14.21 6.58 -4.63
N ASN A 68 -13.90 7.14 -5.80
CA ASN A 68 -14.38 6.64 -7.09
C ASN A 68 -13.88 5.22 -7.43
N ALA A 69 -12.72 4.83 -6.91
CA ALA A 69 -12.19 3.46 -7.04
C ALA A 69 -12.92 2.44 -6.17
N GLY A 70 -13.92 2.85 -5.38
CA GLY A 70 -14.63 1.98 -4.43
C GLY A 70 -14.04 2.02 -3.01
N GLY A 71 -13.22 3.03 -2.72
CA GLY A 71 -12.60 3.24 -1.40
C GLY A 71 -11.14 2.77 -1.32
N PRO A 72 -10.48 3.01 -0.17
CA PRO A 72 -9.04 2.80 0.00
C PRO A 72 -8.62 1.34 -0.18
N ALA A 73 -9.41 0.37 0.29
CA ALA A 73 -9.09 -1.05 0.14
C ALA A 73 -9.11 -1.51 -1.33
N ALA A 74 -10.13 -1.09 -2.10
CA ALA A 74 -10.25 -1.42 -3.52
C ALA A 74 -9.16 -0.73 -4.34
N PHE A 75 -8.84 0.53 -4.01
CA PHE A 75 -7.73 1.26 -4.63
C PHE A 75 -6.38 0.55 -4.41
N VAL A 76 -6.06 0.15 -3.17
CA VAL A 76 -4.81 -0.55 -2.85
C VAL A 76 -4.70 -1.88 -3.58
N GLU A 77 -5.81 -2.63 -3.69
CA GLU A 77 -5.83 -3.90 -4.42
C GLU A 77 -5.56 -3.70 -5.92
N ALA A 78 -6.24 -2.75 -6.56
CA ALA A 78 -5.99 -2.41 -7.96
C ALA A 78 -4.54 -1.92 -8.17
N TRP A 79 -4.03 -1.12 -7.24
CA TRP A 79 -2.65 -0.62 -7.28
C TRP A 79 -1.62 -1.75 -7.15
N PHE A 80 -1.88 -2.73 -6.28
CA PHE A 80 -1.02 -3.90 -6.12
C PHE A 80 -1.05 -4.82 -7.34
N GLU A 81 -2.20 -5.01 -7.97
CA GLU A 81 -2.31 -5.79 -9.19
C GLU A 81 -1.59 -5.10 -10.37
N ASP A 82 -1.75 -3.78 -10.53
CA ASP A 82 -1.03 -3.02 -11.57
C ASP A 82 0.49 -3.05 -11.34
N ALA A 83 0.95 -2.75 -10.11
CA ALA A 83 2.36 -2.80 -9.76
C ALA A 83 2.95 -4.22 -9.85
N GLY A 84 2.15 -5.24 -9.52
CA GLY A 84 2.54 -6.64 -9.64
C GLY A 84 2.65 -7.12 -11.09
N ALA A 85 1.83 -6.58 -12.00
CA ALA A 85 1.90 -6.83 -13.43
C ALA A 85 3.13 -6.20 -14.09
N GLN A 86 3.72 -5.16 -13.48
CA GLN A 86 4.98 -4.57 -13.94
C GLN A 86 6.14 -5.56 -13.71
N LYS A 87 6.85 -5.89 -14.79
CA LYS A 87 7.85 -7.00 -14.87
C LYS A 87 9.01 -6.92 -13.86
N CYS A 88 9.24 -5.77 -13.23
CA CYS A 88 10.29 -5.60 -12.22
C CYS A 88 9.95 -6.27 -10.89
N TRP A 89 8.67 -6.33 -10.50
CA TRP A 89 8.26 -6.87 -9.19
C TRP A 89 8.54 -8.37 -9.04
N HIS A 90 8.22 -9.18 -10.05
CA HIS A 90 8.47 -10.62 -10.02
C HIS A 90 9.96 -10.95 -9.83
N LYS A 91 10.87 -10.11 -10.34
CA LYS A 91 12.32 -10.26 -10.11
C LYS A 91 12.72 -9.90 -8.68
N CYS A 92 12.12 -8.87 -8.09
CA CYS A 92 12.34 -8.49 -6.68
C CYS A 92 11.81 -9.57 -5.72
N GLN A 93 10.64 -10.16 -6.01
CA GLN A 93 10.08 -11.26 -5.19
C GLN A 93 10.99 -12.51 -5.20
N ALA A 94 11.50 -12.91 -6.36
CA ALA A 94 12.45 -14.04 -6.46
C ALA A 94 13.75 -13.79 -5.68
N ARG A 95 14.24 -12.54 -5.67
CA ARG A 95 15.41 -12.14 -4.88
C ARG A 95 15.14 -12.22 -3.37
N GLN A 96 13.95 -11.85 -2.92
CA GLN A 96 13.57 -11.94 -1.51
C GLN A 96 13.43 -13.38 -1.03
N ALA A 97 12.83 -14.25 -1.85
CA ALA A 97 12.77 -15.68 -1.59
C ALA A 97 14.17 -16.31 -1.50
N ALA A 98 15.10 -15.89 -2.37
CA ALA A 98 16.50 -16.32 -2.31
C ALA A 98 17.27 -15.76 -1.10
N SER A 99 16.96 -14.53 -0.66
CA SER A 99 17.55 -13.95 0.55
C SER A 99 17.14 -14.71 1.82
N ASN A 100 15.91 -15.23 1.88
CA ASN A 100 15.47 -16.10 2.98
C ASN A 100 16.15 -17.48 2.96
N GLN A 101 16.77 -17.89 1.85
CA GLN A 101 17.57 -19.12 1.71
C GLN A 101 19.08 -18.92 1.92
N LEU A 102 19.55 -17.68 2.10
CA LEU A 102 20.97 -17.38 2.34
C LEU A 102 21.34 -17.22 3.83
N SER A 103 20.45 -17.59 4.75
CA SER A 103 20.86 -17.90 6.12
C SER A 103 21.38 -19.33 6.17
N LEU A 104 22.62 -19.52 5.69
CA LEU A 104 23.43 -20.68 6.01
C LEU A 104 24.73 -20.18 6.64
N PHE A 105 24.86 -20.50 7.93
CA PHE A 105 25.98 -20.32 8.86
C PHE A 105 26.05 -19.00 9.62
#